data_AF-A5ZXL2-F1
#
_entry.id   AF-A5ZXL2-F1
#
_cell.length_a   1.000
_cell.length_b   1.000
_cell.length_c   1.000
_cell.angle_alpha   90.00
_cell.angle_beta   90.00
_cell.angle_gamma   90.00
#
_symmetry.space_group_name_H-M   'P 1'
#
loop_
_entity.id
_entity.type
_entity.pdbx_description
1 polymer ?
#
loop_
_entity_poly.entity_id
_entity_poly.type
_entity_poly.pdbx_seq_one_letter_code
_entity_poly.pdbx_strand_id
1 'polypeptide(L)'
;MDIILYLLQFIQYQHKQICWLINLICRYIPLKQWAFDDSHSPKYQKFKIDELPKVISYQQDWNWKDLISYYQQRYHKTIRPVFRRVECDIPKHCTCPACDVPVDYLMWNDGRKKSQVLCKVCQTLFSPTKDNRFSKNTVLRCPHCNHSLVHKKDRKHFIIHKCVNPKCPYYLHNLKKVDKKHLDEDYGKNKYKLHYIYREFTIDFFKLDLNSLTKNASSLKFTKFDSNTMSLCLTLHVNLGLSLRKTKQALKDLYNIDISHQSSANYCKSAAMCIKPFVDNYDYGTGKVFTADETYIKIRGVKAYIWFIMDAAKRSIIGYQVSDNRGVGPCILAMRMAFRHLKKLPENFHFIADGYSAYPLAAQQFFREFGDKFKFDITQVIGLTNDDEVSRVFRPYKQMIERLNRTYKVSYRPTNGFDNIDGANYDLALWVAYYNFLRPHKHAGCKVLNKVEMLEGAENMPGKWQLLIFLGQQTILNLQNQASA
;
A
#
# COMPACT_ATOMS: atom_id res chain seq x y z
N MET A 1 -42.70 -51.71 23.22
CA MET A 1 -41.73 -50.68 23.65
C MET A 1 -42.52 -49.51 24.18
N ASP A 2 -42.28 -49.12 25.42
CA ASP A 2 -42.96 -47.98 26.04
C ASP A 2 -42.43 -46.69 25.41
N ILE A 3 -43.26 -46.04 24.60
CA ILE A 3 -42.89 -44.87 23.78
C ILE A 3 -42.38 -43.74 24.67
N ILE A 4 -42.93 -43.61 25.89
CA ILE A 4 -42.51 -42.60 26.86
C ILE A 4 -41.08 -42.86 27.34
N LEU A 5 -40.74 -44.12 27.63
CA LEU A 5 -39.40 -44.52 28.05
C LEU A 5 -38.37 -44.30 26.93
N TYR A 6 -38.74 -44.61 25.68
CA TYR A 6 -37.88 -44.39 24.52
C TYR A 6 -37.60 -42.89 24.29
N LEU A 7 -38.62 -42.04 24.38
CA LEU A 7 -38.46 -40.58 24.23
C LEU A 7 -37.61 -40.00 25.35
N LEU A 8 -37.77 -40.47 26.59
CA LEU A 8 -36.93 -40.05 27.72
C LEU A 8 -35.45 -40.42 27.51
N GLN A 9 -35.18 -41.64 27.03
CA GLN A 9 -33.81 -42.08 26.71
C GLN A 9 -33.21 -41.24 25.57
N PHE A 10 -34.00 -40.92 24.55
CA PHE A 10 -33.56 -40.10 23.43
C PHE A 10 -33.23 -38.66 23.87
N ILE A 11 -34.04 -38.05 24.73
CA ILE A 11 -33.78 -36.72 25.31
C ILE A 11 -32.48 -36.73 26.14
N GLN A 12 -32.27 -37.76 26.96
CA GLN A 12 -31.03 -37.90 27.75
C GLN A 12 -29.80 -38.07 26.87
N TYR A 13 -29.92 -38.80 25.76
CA TYR A 13 -28.84 -38.96 24.78
C TYR A 13 -28.51 -37.64 24.08
N GLN A 14 -29.52 -36.90 23.62
CA GLN A 14 -29.33 -35.57 23.02
C GLN A 14 -28.69 -34.59 24.01
N HIS A 15 -29.10 -34.62 25.27
CA HIS A 15 -28.51 -33.78 26.31
C HIS A 15 -27.02 -34.07 26.50
N LYS A 16 -26.62 -35.36 26.52
CA LYS A 16 -25.20 -35.75 26.55
C LYS A 16 -24.40 -35.21 25.36
N GLN A 17 -24.97 -35.30 24.15
CA GLN A 17 -24.32 -34.78 22.94
C GLN A 17 -24.15 -33.25 23.01
N ILE A 18 -25.18 -32.53 23.48
CA ILE A 18 -25.11 -31.07 23.67
C ILE A 18 -24.03 -30.69 24.70
N CYS A 19 -23.97 -31.37 25.85
CA CYS A 19 -22.95 -31.12 26.87
C CYS A 19 -21.53 -31.41 26.35
N TRP A 20 -21.36 -32.46 25.53
CA TRP A 20 -20.08 -32.78 24.91
C TRP A 20 -19.65 -31.71 23.90
N LEU A 21 -20.57 -31.26 23.03
CA LEU A 21 -20.32 -30.17 22.07
C LEU A 21 -20.00 -28.85 22.77
N ILE A 22 -20.72 -28.49 23.84
CA ILE A 22 -20.44 -27.29 24.63
C ILE A 22 -19.04 -27.36 25.25
N ASN A 23 -18.66 -28.51 25.82
CA ASN A 23 -17.31 -28.67 26.37
C ASN A 23 -16.23 -28.60 25.29
N LEU A 24 -16.49 -29.16 24.11
CA LEU A 24 -15.57 -29.08 22.97
C LEU A 24 -15.39 -27.63 22.51
N ILE A 25 -16.48 -26.87 22.40
CA ILE A 25 -16.45 -25.44 22.09
C ILE A 25 -15.70 -24.67 23.17
N CYS A 26 -16.05 -24.82 24.44
CA CYS A 26 -15.42 -24.08 25.53
C CYS A 26 -13.92 -24.38 25.71
N ARG A 27 -13.48 -25.61 25.38
CA ARG A 27 -12.11 -26.07 25.61
C ARG A 27 -11.18 -25.85 24.42
N TYR A 28 -11.71 -25.93 23.20
CA TYR A 28 -10.90 -25.87 21.97
C TYR A 28 -11.23 -24.66 21.09
N ILE A 29 -12.36 -23.99 21.31
CA ILE A 29 -12.70 -22.73 20.63
C ILE A 29 -12.52 -21.58 21.61
N PRO A 30 -11.55 -20.69 21.38
CA PRO A 30 -11.22 -19.63 22.31
C PRO A 30 -12.22 -18.47 22.20
N LEU A 31 -13.41 -18.65 22.77
CA LEU A 31 -14.54 -17.69 22.67
C LEU A 31 -14.21 -16.28 23.19
N LYS A 32 -13.31 -16.17 24.19
CA LYS A 32 -12.82 -14.86 24.68
C LYS A 32 -11.85 -14.19 23.71
N GLN A 33 -11.15 -14.94 22.87
CA GLN A 33 -10.18 -14.44 21.90
C GLN A 33 -10.86 -13.66 20.76
N TRP A 34 -12.09 -14.00 20.40
CA TRP A 34 -12.90 -13.20 19.46
C TRP A 34 -13.28 -11.81 20.02
N ALA A 35 -13.27 -11.64 21.34
CA ALA A 35 -13.55 -10.36 21.99
C ALA A 35 -12.28 -9.52 22.27
N PHE A 36 -11.09 -10.13 22.21
CA PHE A 36 -9.82 -9.57 22.70
C PHE A 36 -8.71 -9.47 21.65
N ASP A 37 -9.04 -9.63 20.37
CA ASP A 37 -8.13 -9.26 19.29
C ASP A 37 -8.02 -7.74 19.29
N ASP A 38 -6.85 -7.18 19.61
CA ASP A 38 -6.66 -5.73 19.77
C ASP A 38 -6.82 -4.98 18.44
N SER A 39 -6.72 -5.67 17.30
CA SER A 39 -7.15 -5.15 15.99
C SER A 39 -8.68 -5.01 15.87
N HIS A 40 -9.41 -5.70 16.75
CA HIS A 40 -10.88 -5.72 16.87
C HIS A 40 -11.43 -5.10 18.16
N SER A 41 -10.62 -4.59 19.11
CA SER A 41 -11.10 -3.91 20.31
C SER A 41 -12.28 -3.01 19.94
N PRO A 42 -13.53 -3.32 20.34
CA PRO A 42 -14.70 -2.61 19.85
C PRO A 42 -14.67 -1.12 20.20
N LYS A 43 -13.77 -0.75 21.13
CA LYS A 43 -13.51 0.62 21.56
C LYS A 43 -12.59 1.38 20.59
N TYR A 44 -11.46 0.84 20.12
CA TYR A 44 -10.43 1.68 19.44
C TYR A 44 -10.16 1.32 17.96
N GLN A 45 -11.20 1.33 17.12
CA GLN A 45 -11.08 0.99 15.69
C GLN A 45 -10.70 2.17 14.78
N LYS A 46 -9.60 2.88 15.09
CA LYS A 46 -9.20 4.12 14.38
C LYS A 46 -8.97 3.92 12.88
N PHE A 47 -8.50 2.74 12.49
CA PHE A 47 -8.09 2.41 11.13
C PHE A 47 -9.03 1.45 10.41
N LYS A 48 -10.24 1.22 10.94
CA LYS A 48 -11.26 0.43 10.25
C LYS A 48 -11.49 0.96 8.84
N ILE A 49 -11.56 0.05 7.88
CA ILE A 49 -11.91 0.37 6.50
C ILE A 49 -13.45 0.53 6.43
N ASP A 50 -13.91 1.63 5.84
CA ASP A 50 -15.34 1.83 5.59
C ASP A 50 -15.71 1.39 4.17
N GLU A 51 -17.00 1.10 3.98
CA GLU A 51 -17.61 0.90 2.67
C GLU A 51 -17.40 2.11 1.75
N LEU A 52 -17.52 1.89 0.44
CA LEU A 52 -17.34 2.97 -0.55
C LEU A 52 -18.43 4.04 -0.43
N PRO A 53 -18.09 5.32 -0.69
CA PRO A 53 -19.06 6.40 -0.69
C PRO A 53 -20.00 6.28 -1.89
N LYS A 54 -21.20 6.83 -1.76
CA LYS A 54 -22.10 6.99 -2.90
C LYS A 54 -21.56 8.13 -3.75
N VAL A 55 -21.20 7.83 -5.00
CA VAL A 55 -20.78 8.84 -5.98
C VAL A 55 -22.02 9.31 -6.72
N ILE A 56 -22.34 10.60 -6.61
CA ILE A 56 -23.39 11.22 -7.40
C ILE A 56 -22.71 12.06 -8.47
N SER A 57 -22.87 11.67 -9.73
CA SER A 57 -22.56 12.52 -10.87
C SER A 57 -23.72 13.47 -11.11
N TYR A 58 -23.42 14.74 -11.35
CA TYR A 58 -24.42 15.69 -11.87
C TYR A 58 -24.35 15.82 -13.39
N GLN A 59 -23.40 15.13 -14.04
CA GLN A 59 -23.40 14.97 -15.49
C GLN A 59 -24.47 13.96 -15.87
N GLN A 60 -25.36 14.39 -16.75
CA GLN A 60 -26.36 13.53 -17.37
C GLN A 60 -25.84 13.10 -18.73
N ASP A 61 -25.93 11.81 -19.04
CA ASP A 61 -25.36 11.22 -20.25
C ASP A 61 -26.09 11.62 -21.55
N TRP A 62 -27.30 12.17 -21.42
CA TRP A 62 -28.15 12.54 -22.55
C TRP A 62 -28.02 14.02 -22.88
N ASN A 63 -27.71 14.31 -24.13
CA ASN A 63 -27.67 15.68 -24.64
C ASN A 63 -29.11 16.24 -24.77
N TRP A 64 -29.27 17.56 -24.79
CA TRP A 64 -30.53 18.23 -25.04
C TRP A 64 -31.26 17.72 -26.30
N LYS A 65 -30.53 17.35 -27.36
CA LYS A 65 -31.12 16.75 -28.57
C LYS A 65 -31.79 15.41 -28.30
N ASP A 66 -31.13 14.55 -27.52
CA ASP A 66 -31.64 13.24 -27.13
C ASP A 66 -32.87 13.40 -26.23
N LEU A 67 -32.82 14.35 -25.29
CA LEU A 67 -33.94 14.66 -24.41
C LEU A 67 -35.16 15.18 -25.16
N ILE A 68 -34.98 16.12 -26.10
CA ILE A 68 -36.10 16.61 -26.91
C ILE A 68 -36.72 15.49 -27.73
N SER A 69 -35.88 14.66 -28.36
CA SER A 69 -36.33 13.51 -29.15
C SER A 69 -37.12 12.51 -28.28
N TYR A 70 -36.62 12.20 -27.09
CA TYR A 70 -37.29 11.34 -26.12
C TYR A 70 -38.64 11.90 -25.67
N TYR A 71 -38.71 13.19 -25.32
CA TYR A 71 -39.97 13.81 -24.91
C TYR A 71 -41.01 13.84 -26.03
N GLN A 72 -40.58 14.01 -27.28
CA GLN A 72 -41.46 13.95 -28.44
C GLN A 72 -41.97 12.53 -28.69
N GLN A 73 -41.11 11.51 -28.61
CA GLN A 73 -41.50 10.11 -28.85
C GLN A 73 -42.40 9.56 -27.75
N ARG A 74 -42.07 9.82 -26.48
CA ARG A 74 -42.77 9.21 -25.33
C ARG A 74 -44.00 9.98 -24.87
N TYR A 75 -43.96 11.32 -24.93
CA TYR A 75 -45.00 12.19 -24.38
C TYR A 75 -45.65 13.10 -25.42
N HIS A 76 -45.30 12.94 -26.70
CA HIS A 76 -45.79 13.79 -27.80
C HIS A 76 -45.59 15.29 -27.55
N LYS A 77 -44.56 15.66 -26.78
CA LYS A 77 -44.30 17.04 -26.36
C LYS A 77 -43.10 17.62 -27.10
N THR A 78 -43.36 18.56 -28.01
CA THR A 78 -42.31 19.31 -28.71
C THR A 78 -41.82 20.49 -27.87
N ILE A 79 -40.58 20.40 -27.37
CA ILE A 79 -39.96 21.50 -26.61
C ILE A 79 -39.34 22.49 -27.59
N ARG A 80 -39.94 23.69 -27.70
CA ARG A 80 -39.42 24.82 -28.49
C ARG A 80 -38.53 25.75 -27.65
N PRO A 81 -37.67 26.59 -28.28
CA PRO A 81 -36.95 27.66 -27.60
C PRO A 81 -37.85 28.54 -26.71
N VAL A 82 -37.23 29.26 -25.78
CA VAL A 82 -37.92 30.23 -24.92
C VAL A 82 -38.35 31.43 -25.76
N PHE A 83 -39.64 31.73 -25.77
CA PHE A 83 -40.14 32.96 -26.36
C PHE A 83 -39.79 34.14 -25.44
N ARG A 84 -39.08 35.14 -25.95
CA ARG A 84 -38.60 36.29 -25.20
C ARG A 84 -39.30 37.56 -25.66
N ARG A 85 -39.90 38.30 -24.72
CA ARG A 85 -40.51 39.62 -24.98
C ARG A 85 -39.51 40.78 -24.83
N VAL A 86 -38.37 40.52 -24.21
CA VAL A 86 -37.29 41.48 -23.92
C VAL A 86 -35.97 40.85 -24.36
N GLU A 87 -34.98 41.68 -24.71
CA GLU A 87 -33.64 41.21 -25.06
C GLU A 87 -33.04 40.33 -23.96
N CYS A 88 -32.33 39.28 -24.37
CA CYS A 88 -31.72 38.34 -23.44
C CYS A 88 -30.41 38.89 -22.88
N ASP A 89 -30.36 38.96 -21.56
CA ASP A 89 -29.22 39.35 -20.76
C ASP A 89 -28.46 38.16 -20.15
N ILE A 90 -28.82 36.92 -20.52
CA ILE A 90 -28.03 35.73 -20.21
C ILE A 90 -26.82 35.72 -21.16
N PRO A 91 -25.58 35.50 -20.67
CA PRO A 91 -24.39 35.49 -21.52
C PRO A 91 -24.53 34.49 -22.69
N LYS A 92 -24.21 34.93 -23.92
CA LYS A 92 -24.38 34.13 -25.16
C LYS A 92 -23.65 32.78 -25.13
N HIS A 93 -22.58 32.66 -24.36
CA HIS A 93 -21.79 31.43 -24.21
C HIS A 93 -22.31 30.51 -23.08
N CYS A 94 -23.41 30.86 -22.41
CA CYS A 94 -23.97 30.07 -21.33
C CYS A 94 -24.72 28.84 -21.87
N THR A 95 -24.32 27.65 -21.44
CA THR A 95 -25.04 26.40 -21.71
C THR A 95 -25.59 25.81 -20.42
N CYS A 96 -26.63 24.96 -20.52
CA CYS A 96 -27.06 24.20 -19.36
C CYS A 96 -26.00 23.16 -19.00
N PRO A 97 -25.46 23.16 -17.75
CA PRO A 97 -24.39 22.26 -17.37
C PRO A 97 -24.82 20.79 -17.21
N ALA A 98 -26.11 20.48 -17.35
CA ALA A 98 -26.63 19.11 -17.26
C ALA A 98 -26.90 18.47 -18.62
N CYS A 99 -27.25 19.23 -19.66
CA CYS A 99 -27.65 18.69 -20.97
C CYS A 99 -27.06 19.46 -22.16
N ASP A 100 -26.19 20.43 -21.90
CA ASP A 100 -25.49 21.27 -22.89
C ASP A 100 -26.42 22.06 -23.83
N VAL A 101 -27.66 22.33 -23.41
CA VAL A 101 -28.59 23.15 -24.22
C VAL A 101 -28.09 24.60 -24.33
N PRO A 102 -28.15 25.23 -25.52
CA PRO A 102 -27.78 26.63 -25.71
C PRO A 102 -28.73 27.61 -25.02
N VAL A 103 -28.31 28.87 -24.96
CA VAL A 103 -29.03 30.00 -24.34
C VAL A 103 -30.49 30.09 -24.77
N ASP A 104 -30.83 29.70 -26.00
CA ASP A 104 -32.19 29.81 -26.55
C ASP A 104 -33.24 29.03 -25.73
N TYR A 105 -32.83 28.03 -24.95
CA TYR A 105 -33.70 27.23 -24.10
C TYR A 105 -33.58 27.57 -22.60
N LEU A 106 -32.88 28.66 -22.27
CA LEU A 106 -32.63 29.11 -20.90
C LEU A 106 -33.47 30.35 -20.56
N MET A 107 -33.90 30.42 -19.30
CA MET A 107 -34.62 31.58 -18.74
C MET A 107 -34.25 31.83 -17.29
N TRP A 108 -34.38 33.08 -16.83
CA TRP A 108 -34.23 33.42 -15.42
C TRP A 108 -35.38 32.84 -14.59
N ASN A 109 -35.06 32.15 -13.50
CA ASN A 109 -36.02 31.58 -12.57
C ASN A 109 -36.50 32.60 -11.53
N ASP A 110 -35.64 33.54 -11.13
CA ASP A 110 -35.85 34.45 -10.00
C ASP A 110 -36.15 35.91 -10.42
N GLY A 111 -36.66 36.10 -11.64
CA GLY A 111 -37.18 37.38 -12.13
C GLY A 111 -36.16 38.52 -12.06
N ARG A 112 -36.38 39.50 -11.17
CA ARG A 112 -35.52 40.69 -11.05
C ARG A 112 -34.16 40.41 -10.41
N LYS A 113 -34.03 39.35 -9.61
CA LYS A 113 -32.78 39.03 -8.89
C LYS A 113 -31.71 38.43 -9.80
N LYS A 114 -32.13 37.80 -10.91
CA LYS A 114 -31.26 37.27 -11.98
C LYS A 114 -30.04 36.51 -11.46
N SER A 115 -30.25 35.65 -10.47
CA SER A 115 -29.20 34.84 -9.82
C SER A 115 -29.28 33.37 -10.19
N GLN A 116 -30.43 32.90 -10.69
CA GLN A 116 -30.68 31.49 -11.03
C GLN A 116 -31.35 31.34 -12.40
N VAL A 117 -30.77 30.50 -13.25
CA VAL A 117 -31.27 30.12 -14.57
C VAL A 117 -31.96 28.76 -14.49
N LEU A 118 -33.06 28.62 -15.22
CA LEU A 118 -33.81 27.38 -15.43
C LEU A 118 -33.64 26.91 -16.88
N CYS A 119 -33.27 25.64 -17.05
CA CYS A 119 -33.27 24.97 -18.34
C CYS A 119 -34.66 24.45 -18.71
N LYS A 120 -35.22 24.87 -19.85
CA LYS A 120 -36.54 24.41 -20.31
C LYS A 120 -36.56 22.92 -20.72
N VAL A 121 -35.42 22.36 -21.12
CA VAL A 121 -35.31 20.97 -21.60
C VAL A 121 -35.23 19.98 -20.43
N CYS A 122 -34.21 20.11 -19.57
CA CYS A 122 -34.00 19.19 -18.45
C CYS A 122 -34.54 19.68 -17.10
N GLN A 123 -35.18 20.87 -17.05
CA GLN A 123 -35.70 21.49 -15.83
C GLN A 123 -34.63 21.76 -14.75
N THR A 124 -33.36 21.74 -15.14
CA THR A 124 -32.25 21.99 -14.23
C THR A 124 -32.14 23.46 -13.87
N LEU A 125 -32.09 23.73 -12.58
CA LEU A 125 -31.76 25.04 -12.01
C LEU A 125 -30.25 25.17 -11.75
N PHE A 126 -29.64 26.26 -12.21
CA PHE A 126 -28.21 26.54 -12.03
C PHE A 126 -27.91 28.05 -11.99
N SER A 127 -26.74 28.43 -11.48
CA SER A 127 -26.27 29.82 -11.56
C SER A 127 -25.38 29.99 -12.80
N PRO A 128 -25.48 31.12 -13.53
CA PRO A 128 -24.67 31.36 -14.73
C PRO A 128 -23.22 31.77 -14.42
N THR A 129 -22.86 31.95 -13.15
CA THR A 129 -21.47 32.11 -12.71
C THR A 129 -20.74 30.75 -12.68
N LYS A 130 -19.40 30.77 -12.73
CA LYS A 130 -18.56 29.55 -12.71
C LYS A 130 -18.71 28.73 -11.42
N ASP A 131 -19.23 29.32 -10.34
CA ASP A 131 -19.42 28.68 -9.03
C ASP A 131 -20.83 28.10 -8.85
N ASN A 132 -21.25 27.21 -9.74
CA ASN A 132 -22.53 26.50 -9.62
C ASN A 132 -22.35 25.06 -9.12
N ARG A 133 -23.43 24.39 -8.66
CA ARG A 133 -23.37 23.00 -8.15
C ARG A 133 -22.89 21.96 -9.18
N PHE A 134 -22.83 22.34 -10.45
CA PHE A 134 -22.37 21.51 -11.57
C PHE A 134 -20.88 21.74 -11.89
N SER A 135 -20.23 22.73 -11.27
CA SER A 135 -18.77 22.90 -11.36
C SER A 135 -18.00 21.72 -10.75
N LYS A 136 -18.66 20.94 -9.89
CA LYS A 136 -18.17 19.66 -9.38
C LYS A 136 -18.91 18.55 -10.11
N ASN A 137 -18.25 17.91 -11.08
CA ASN A 137 -18.83 16.83 -11.88
C ASN A 137 -19.33 15.66 -11.01
N THR A 138 -18.69 15.43 -9.85
CA THR A 138 -19.03 14.37 -8.90
C THR A 138 -19.03 14.87 -7.46
N VAL A 139 -20.00 14.41 -6.67
CA VAL A 139 -20.05 14.63 -5.22
C VAL A 139 -20.06 13.30 -4.49
N LEU A 140 -19.12 13.15 -3.57
CA LEU A 140 -19.03 12.01 -2.67
C LEU A 140 -20.04 12.18 -1.52
N ARG A 141 -20.89 11.18 -1.31
CA ARG A 141 -21.88 11.17 -0.23
C ARG A 141 -21.67 10.01 0.73
N CYS A 142 -21.93 10.26 2.01
CA CYS A 142 -21.87 9.25 3.05
C CYS A 142 -22.89 8.14 2.78
N PRO A 143 -22.49 6.86 2.78
CA PRO A 143 -23.42 5.76 2.49
C PRO A 143 -24.53 5.63 3.55
N HIS A 144 -24.27 6.05 4.80
CA HIS A 144 -25.18 5.89 5.94
C HIS A 144 -26.20 7.01 6.13
N CYS A 145 -25.92 8.23 5.66
CA CYS A 145 -26.84 9.37 5.85
C CYS A 145 -27.03 10.23 4.61
N ASN A 146 -26.41 9.86 3.49
CA ASN A 146 -26.45 10.58 2.22
C ASN A 146 -26.05 12.07 2.30
N HIS A 147 -25.32 12.45 3.36
CA HIS A 147 -24.74 13.78 3.50
C HIS A 147 -23.44 13.88 2.69
N SER A 148 -23.21 15.01 2.03
CA SER A 148 -21.99 15.24 1.27
C SER A 148 -20.75 15.13 2.17
N LEU A 149 -19.73 14.43 1.69
CA LEU A 149 -18.47 14.33 2.40
C LEU A 149 -17.70 15.64 2.26
N VAL A 150 -17.02 16.02 3.34
CA VAL A 150 -16.20 17.22 3.41
C VAL A 150 -14.75 16.82 3.30
N HIS A 151 -14.02 17.45 2.38
CA HIS A 151 -12.57 17.36 2.31
C HIS A 151 -11.97 17.92 3.61
N LYS A 152 -11.19 17.11 4.34
CA LYS A 152 -10.60 17.48 5.62
C LYS A 152 -9.09 17.67 5.61
N LYS A 153 -8.35 16.81 4.89
CA LYS A 153 -6.89 16.79 4.91
C LYS A 153 -6.34 16.23 3.61
N ASP A 154 -5.33 16.91 3.07
CA ASP A 154 -4.47 16.38 2.03
C ASP A 154 -3.32 15.58 2.64
N ARG A 155 -3.08 14.37 2.11
CA ARG A 155 -1.87 13.59 2.35
C ARG A 155 -1.15 13.43 1.01
N LYS A 156 0.15 13.10 1.05
CA LYS A 156 1.02 12.98 -0.14
C LYS A 156 0.43 12.12 -1.27
N HIS A 157 -0.40 11.12 -0.96
CA HIS A 157 -0.93 10.16 -1.94
C HIS A 157 -2.46 9.99 -1.90
N PHE A 158 -3.14 10.63 -0.96
CA PHE A 158 -4.59 10.50 -0.83
C PHE A 158 -5.20 11.67 -0.08
N ILE A 159 -6.47 11.91 -0.36
CA ILE A 159 -7.29 12.94 0.25
C ILE A 159 -8.23 12.30 1.26
N ILE A 160 -8.36 12.89 2.44
CA ILE A 160 -9.27 12.42 3.50
C ILE A 160 -10.57 13.20 3.43
N HIS A 161 -11.65 12.48 3.14
CA HIS A 161 -13.03 12.97 3.16
C HIS A 161 -13.75 12.44 4.40
N LYS A 162 -14.52 13.30 5.08
CA LYS A 162 -15.23 12.95 6.32
C LYS A 162 -16.71 13.33 6.25
N CYS A 163 -17.58 12.45 6.73
CA CYS A 163 -18.96 12.83 7.00
C CYS A 163 -19.04 13.66 8.29
N VAL A 164 -19.43 14.93 8.18
CA VAL A 164 -19.51 15.86 9.33
C VAL A 164 -20.89 15.90 9.98
N ASN A 165 -21.89 15.18 9.45
CA ASN A 165 -23.25 15.20 9.96
C ASN A 165 -23.33 14.57 11.37
N PRO A 166 -23.67 15.35 12.42
CA PRO A 166 -23.79 14.83 13.79
C PRO A 166 -25.00 13.92 13.98
N LYS A 167 -25.98 13.96 13.07
CA LYS A 167 -27.16 13.07 13.07
C LYS A 167 -26.94 11.80 12.23
N CYS A 168 -25.73 11.57 11.72
CA CYS A 168 -25.42 10.39 10.93
C CYS A 168 -25.59 9.11 11.77
N PRO A 169 -26.33 8.09 11.31
CA PRO A 169 -26.52 6.84 12.05
C PRO A 169 -25.19 6.17 12.44
N TYR A 170 -24.20 6.18 11.53
CA TYR A 170 -22.85 5.65 11.79
C TYR A 170 -22.15 6.37 12.94
N TYR A 171 -22.25 7.70 12.96
CA TYR A 171 -21.66 8.52 14.02
C TYR A 171 -22.32 8.26 15.37
N LEU A 172 -23.65 8.29 15.42
CA LEU A 172 -24.41 8.03 16.64
C LEU A 172 -24.17 6.61 17.17
N HIS A 173 -24.08 5.63 16.29
CA HIS A 173 -23.77 4.24 16.66
C HIS A 173 -22.39 4.12 17.32
N ASN A 174 -21.36 4.75 16.74
CA ASN A 174 -20.00 4.70 17.30
C ASN A 174 -19.86 5.58 18.55
N LEU A 175 -20.60 6.68 18.65
CA LEU A 175 -20.59 7.55 19.83
C LEU A 175 -21.09 6.81 21.08
N LYS A 176 -22.08 5.90 20.93
CA LYS A 176 -22.57 5.05 22.03
C LYS A 176 -21.52 4.07 22.58
N LYS A 177 -20.45 3.79 21.82
CA LYS A 177 -19.35 2.88 22.22
C LYS A 177 -18.22 3.60 22.96
N VAL A 178 -18.24 4.93 23.00
CA VAL A 178 -17.22 5.74 23.67
C VAL A 178 -17.41 5.63 25.17
N ASP A 179 -16.32 5.35 25.89
CA ASP A 179 -16.32 5.35 27.35
C ASP A 179 -16.70 6.74 27.89
N LYS A 180 -17.53 6.79 28.94
CA LYS A 180 -18.00 8.06 29.54
C LYS A 180 -16.82 8.93 29.97
N LYS A 181 -15.77 8.31 30.55
CA LYS A 181 -14.54 9.02 30.92
C LYS A 181 -13.90 9.75 29.73
N HIS A 182 -13.91 9.13 28.55
CA HIS A 182 -13.35 9.72 27.33
C HIS A 182 -14.29 10.74 26.64
N LEU A 183 -15.55 10.83 27.06
CA LEU A 183 -16.45 11.91 26.65
C LEU A 183 -16.16 13.20 27.44
N ASP A 184 -15.76 13.06 28.69
CA ASP A 184 -15.47 14.16 29.62
C ASP A 184 -14.00 14.65 29.51
N GLU A 185 -13.08 13.77 29.10
CA GLU A 185 -11.70 14.14 28.78
C GLU A 185 -11.60 15.02 27.54
N ASP A 186 -10.78 16.08 27.63
CA ASP A 186 -10.43 16.87 26.45
C ASP A 186 -9.72 15.99 25.41
N TYR A 187 -10.16 16.09 24.16
CA TYR A 187 -9.75 15.22 23.05
C TYR A 187 -9.95 13.70 23.24
N GLY A 188 -10.63 13.22 24.30
CA GLY A 188 -10.83 11.78 24.55
C GLY A 188 -11.53 11.04 23.40
N LYS A 189 -12.43 11.75 22.69
CA LYS A 189 -13.11 11.28 21.47
C LYS A 189 -12.15 10.96 20.31
N ASN A 190 -10.96 11.56 20.27
CA ASN A 190 -9.97 11.33 19.19
C ASN A 190 -9.28 9.96 19.25
N LYS A 191 -9.45 9.25 20.38
CA LYS A 191 -9.05 7.84 20.52
C LYS A 191 -9.92 6.93 19.64
N TYR A 192 -11.13 7.36 19.30
CA TYR A 192 -12.13 6.57 18.57
C TYR A 192 -12.30 7.03 17.12
N LYS A 193 -12.70 6.11 16.24
CA LYS A 193 -13.23 6.46 14.91
C LYS A 193 -14.74 6.68 14.99
N LEU A 194 -15.16 7.93 15.13
CA LEU A 194 -16.59 8.22 15.27
C LEU A 194 -17.29 8.40 13.93
N HIS A 195 -16.68 9.14 13.01
CA HIS A 195 -17.31 9.47 11.73
C HIS A 195 -16.87 8.52 10.63
N TYR A 196 -17.74 8.37 9.63
CA TYR A 196 -17.40 7.78 8.36
C TYR A 196 -16.28 8.59 7.68
N ILE A 197 -15.22 7.90 7.25
CA ILE A 197 -14.05 8.49 6.61
C ILE A 197 -13.74 7.74 5.32
N TYR A 198 -13.71 8.48 4.21
CA TYR A 198 -13.27 7.97 2.93
C TYR A 198 -11.89 8.51 2.59
N ARG A 199 -11.04 7.68 1.99
CA ARG A 199 -9.69 8.05 1.54
C ARG A 199 -9.65 7.89 0.03
N GLU A 200 -9.57 9.01 -0.67
CA GLU A 200 -9.47 9.07 -2.12
C GLU A 200 -8.00 9.06 -2.52
N PHE A 201 -7.52 7.94 -3.04
CA PHE A 201 -6.16 7.84 -3.57
C PHE A 201 -6.04 8.61 -4.88
N THR A 202 -5.06 9.51 -4.97
CA THR A 202 -4.83 10.37 -6.15
C THR A 202 -3.83 9.77 -7.13
N ILE A 203 -3.16 8.69 -6.74
CA ILE A 203 -2.17 7.97 -7.55
C ILE A 203 -2.56 6.50 -7.61
N ASP A 204 -2.47 5.94 -8.82
CA ASP A 204 -2.59 4.50 -9.02
C ASP A 204 -1.21 3.85 -8.91
N PHE A 205 -0.95 3.24 -7.76
CA PHE A 205 0.32 2.59 -7.48
C PHE A 205 0.56 1.33 -8.32
N PHE A 206 -0.47 0.71 -8.91
CA PHE A 206 -0.31 -0.51 -9.72
C PHE A 206 0.09 -0.23 -11.16
N LYS A 207 -0.19 0.98 -11.66
CA LYS A 207 0.29 1.47 -12.95
C LYS A 207 1.74 1.94 -12.95
N LEU A 208 2.36 2.09 -11.77
CA LEU A 208 3.77 2.47 -11.68
C LEU A 208 4.66 1.29 -12.09
N ASP A 209 5.61 1.54 -12.98
CA ASP A 209 6.65 0.57 -13.30
C ASP A 209 7.61 0.41 -12.11
N LEU A 210 7.83 -0.84 -11.68
CA LEU A 210 8.78 -1.16 -10.62
C LEU A 210 10.19 -1.41 -11.15
N ASN A 211 10.33 -1.64 -12.46
CA ASN A 211 11.60 -1.99 -13.11
C ASN A 211 12.29 -0.75 -13.72
N SER A 212 11.77 0.46 -13.46
CA SER A 212 12.36 1.68 -13.99
C SER A 212 13.82 1.82 -13.55
N LEU A 213 14.75 1.75 -14.50
CA LEU A 213 16.17 1.94 -14.24
C LEU A 213 16.50 3.42 -14.05
N THR A 214 17.41 3.72 -13.13
CA THR A 214 17.90 5.09 -12.96
C THR A 214 18.80 5.48 -14.14
N LYS A 215 18.74 6.75 -14.56
CA LYS A 215 19.38 7.25 -15.80
C LYS A 215 20.92 7.25 -15.78
N ASN A 216 21.57 6.92 -14.65
CA ASN A 216 22.98 7.23 -14.40
C ASN A 216 23.79 5.99 -13.96
N ALA A 217 23.98 5.02 -14.85
CA ALA A 217 24.92 3.91 -14.67
C ALA A 217 26.30 4.24 -15.26
N SER A 218 27.38 3.90 -14.55
CA SER A 218 28.70 3.90 -15.18
C SER A 218 28.85 2.65 -16.03
N SER A 219 29.59 2.74 -17.14
CA SER A 219 29.85 1.57 -17.98
C SER A 219 30.65 0.52 -17.22
N LEU A 220 30.32 -0.76 -17.40
CA LEU A 220 31.16 -1.90 -16.97
C LEU A 220 32.40 -2.09 -17.88
N LYS A 221 32.77 -1.06 -18.65
CA LYS A 221 34.03 -0.99 -19.38
C LYS A 221 35.08 -0.43 -18.44
N PHE A 222 36.07 -1.23 -18.10
CA PHE A 222 37.14 -0.81 -17.22
C PHE A 222 38.35 -0.36 -18.04
N THR A 223 38.95 0.77 -17.65
CA THR A 223 40.17 1.30 -18.28
C THR A 223 41.40 1.08 -17.42
N LYS A 224 41.30 1.30 -16.10
CA LYS A 224 42.42 1.22 -15.15
C LYS A 224 42.43 -0.05 -14.29
N PHE A 225 41.25 -0.57 -13.96
CA PHE A 225 41.10 -1.78 -13.13
C PHE A 225 40.30 -2.82 -13.90
N ASP A 226 39.87 -3.89 -13.22
CA ASP A 226 39.11 -4.98 -13.82
C ASP A 226 37.86 -5.33 -13.00
N SER A 227 37.08 -6.27 -13.52
CA SER A 227 35.89 -6.80 -12.85
C SER A 227 36.22 -7.48 -11.52
N ASN A 228 37.43 -8.02 -11.36
CA ASN A 228 37.87 -8.63 -10.10
C ASN A 228 38.05 -7.56 -9.01
N THR A 229 38.72 -6.45 -9.33
CA THR A 229 38.90 -5.30 -8.43
C THR A 229 37.56 -4.71 -7.99
N MET A 230 36.62 -4.56 -8.93
CA MET A 230 35.25 -4.15 -8.62
C MET A 230 34.58 -5.12 -7.63
N SER A 231 34.75 -6.41 -7.81
CA SER A 231 34.12 -7.43 -6.98
C SER A 231 34.79 -7.59 -5.61
N LEU A 232 36.09 -7.30 -5.51
CA LEU A 232 36.79 -7.11 -4.25
C LEU A 232 36.24 -5.88 -3.50
N CYS A 233 36.00 -4.76 -4.19
CA CYS A 233 35.36 -3.59 -3.58
C CYS A 233 34.00 -3.95 -2.98
N LEU A 234 33.15 -4.68 -3.72
CA LEU A 234 31.84 -5.15 -3.25
C LEU A 234 31.97 -6.08 -2.04
N THR A 235 32.90 -7.04 -2.10
CA THR A 235 33.13 -7.98 -1.01
C THR A 235 33.52 -7.26 0.28
N LEU A 236 34.49 -6.35 0.22
CA LEU A 236 34.98 -5.60 1.37
C LEU A 236 33.93 -4.62 1.91
N HIS A 237 33.23 -3.92 1.02
CA HIS A 237 32.25 -2.90 1.41
C HIS A 237 30.94 -3.52 1.92
N VAL A 238 30.36 -4.45 1.16
CA VAL A 238 29.02 -5.01 1.42
C VAL A 238 29.08 -6.20 2.37
N ASN A 239 29.92 -7.20 2.07
CA ASN A 239 29.93 -8.45 2.85
C ASN A 239 30.57 -8.23 4.23
N LEU A 240 31.71 -7.52 4.25
CA LEU A 240 32.47 -7.23 5.49
C LEU A 240 32.07 -5.91 6.15
N GLY A 241 31.21 -5.10 5.51
CA GLY A 241 30.67 -3.87 6.11
C GLY A 241 31.70 -2.75 6.29
N LEU A 242 32.80 -2.73 5.53
CA LEU A 242 33.79 -1.66 5.62
C LEU A 242 33.26 -0.36 5.01
N SER A 243 33.64 0.79 5.58
CA SER A 243 33.38 2.08 4.92
C SER A 243 34.19 2.21 3.63
N LEU A 244 33.76 3.04 2.68
CA LEU A 244 34.48 3.23 1.41
C LEU A 244 35.96 3.60 1.58
N ARG A 245 36.30 4.37 2.62
CA ARG A 245 37.69 4.73 2.95
C ARG A 245 38.47 3.52 3.51
N LYS A 246 37.84 2.70 4.35
CA LYS A 246 38.44 1.46 4.85
C LYS A 246 38.55 0.41 3.75
N THR A 247 37.62 0.36 2.81
CA THR A 247 37.72 -0.47 1.61
C THR A 247 38.91 -0.05 0.75
N LYS A 248 39.09 1.25 0.48
CA LYS A 248 40.30 1.77 -0.18
C LYS A 248 41.56 1.31 0.56
N GLN A 249 41.60 1.53 1.88
CA GLN A 249 42.76 1.17 2.69
C GLN A 249 43.07 -0.33 2.62
N ALA A 250 42.05 -1.19 2.79
CA ALA A 250 42.21 -2.64 2.72
C ALA A 250 42.68 -3.11 1.33
N LEU A 251 42.18 -2.51 0.25
CA LEU A 251 42.63 -2.82 -1.11
C LEU A 251 44.11 -2.46 -1.32
N LYS A 252 44.55 -1.33 -0.76
CA LYS A 252 45.95 -0.93 -0.82
C LYS A 252 46.84 -1.81 0.04
N ASP A 253 46.46 -2.06 1.29
CA ASP A 253 47.32 -2.76 2.26
C ASP A 253 47.41 -4.26 1.99
N LEU A 254 46.30 -4.89 1.59
CA LEU A 254 46.24 -6.34 1.43
C LEU A 254 46.56 -6.80 0.00
N TYR A 255 46.26 -5.97 -1.00
CA TYR A 255 46.36 -6.34 -2.42
C TYR A 255 47.22 -5.38 -3.24
N ASN A 256 47.79 -4.33 -2.64
CA ASN A 256 48.53 -3.27 -3.32
C ASN A 256 47.72 -2.55 -4.44
N ILE A 257 46.39 -2.60 -4.38
CA ILE A 257 45.49 -1.96 -5.34
C ILE A 257 45.18 -0.54 -4.85
N ASP A 258 45.76 0.48 -5.50
CA ASP A 258 45.50 1.89 -5.16
C ASP A 258 44.31 2.46 -5.95
N ILE A 259 43.12 2.30 -5.36
CA ILE A 259 41.86 2.82 -5.90
C ILE A 259 41.31 3.96 -5.03
N SER A 260 40.64 4.94 -5.65
CA SER A 260 39.95 5.98 -4.88
C SER A 260 38.65 5.46 -4.26
N HIS A 261 38.30 5.95 -3.07
CA HIS A 261 37.03 5.61 -2.41
C HIS A 261 35.80 5.96 -3.28
N GLN A 262 35.90 7.01 -4.11
CA GLN A 262 34.87 7.40 -5.08
C GLN A 262 34.72 6.36 -6.20
N SER A 263 35.81 5.77 -6.66
CA SER A 263 35.75 4.68 -7.66
C SER A 263 35.07 3.44 -7.07
N SER A 264 35.39 3.07 -5.82
CA SER A 264 34.66 2.00 -5.13
C SER A 264 33.16 2.31 -4.99
N ALA A 265 32.79 3.56 -4.72
CA ALA A 265 31.39 3.98 -4.67
C ALA A 265 30.70 3.84 -6.04
N ASN A 266 31.35 4.28 -7.12
CA ASN A 266 30.84 4.17 -8.49
C ASN A 266 30.67 2.70 -8.91
N TYR A 267 31.59 1.83 -8.48
CA TYR A 267 31.47 0.38 -8.65
C TYR A 267 30.26 -0.19 -7.91
N CYS A 268 30.05 0.17 -6.65
CA CYS A 268 28.85 -0.25 -5.90
C CYS A 268 27.57 0.22 -6.60
N LYS A 269 27.54 1.48 -7.04
CA LYS A 269 26.42 2.07 -7.78
C LYS A 269 26.09 1.25 -9.04
N SER A 270 27.11 0.97 -9.86
CA SER A 270 26.96 0.23 -11.12
C SER A 270 26.54 -1.21 -10.89
N ALA A 271 27.14 -1.88 -9.91
CA ALA A 271 26.75 -3.23 -9.50
C ALA A 271 25.28 -3.27 -9.06
N ALA A 272 24.85 -2.32 -8.22
CA ALA A 272 23.49 -2.25 -7.71
C ALA A 272 22.46 -2.14 -8.85
N MET A 273 22.73 -1.27 -9.84
CA MET A 273 21.86 -1.11 -11.01
C MET A 273 21.75 -2.37 -11.86
N CYS A 274 22.84 -3.13 -12.01
CA CYS A 274 22.81 -4.40 -12.75
C CYS A 274 22.12 -5.51 -11.96
N ILE A 275 22.44 -5.65 -10.68
CA ILE A 275 21.99 -6.77 -9.84
C ILE A 275 20.52 -6.61 -9.42
N LYS A 276 20.06 -5.38 -9.19
CA LYS A 276 18.71 -5.12 -8.70
C LYS A 276 17.61 -5.77 -9.55
N PRO A 277 17.59 -5.66 -10.90
CA PRO A 277 16.62 -6.35 -11.74
C PRO A 277 16.56 -7.87 -11.51
N PHE A 278 17.70 -8.53 -11.31
CA PHE A 278 17.73 -9.96 -10.99
C PHE A 278 17.10 -10.23 -9.61
N VAL A 279 17.48 -9.48 -8.58
CA VAL A 279 16.95 -9.65 -7.22
C VAL A 279 15.45 -9.39 -7.15
N ASP A 280 14.98 -8.30 -7.76
CA ASP A 280 13.58 -7.89 -7.74
C ASP A 280 12.65 -8.83 -8.55
N ASN A 281 13.19 -9.57 -9.52
CA ASN A 281 12.44 -10.50 -10.38
C ASN A 281 12.76 -11.98 -10.10
N TYR A 282 13.53 -12.27 -9.05
CA TYR A 282 13.81 -13.63 -8.66
C TYR A 282 12.55 -14.25 -8.03
N ASP A 283 12.14 -15.41 -8.54
CA ASP A 283 11.05 -16.16 -7.93
C ASP A 283 11.54 -16.85 -6.65
N TYR A 284 11.39 -16.14 -5.53
CA TYR A 284 11.65 -16.67 -4.20
C TYR A 284 10.72 -17.83 -3.83
N GLY A 285 9.66 -18.08 -4.61
CA GLY A 285 8.57 -19.01 -4.37
C GLY A 285 7.65 -18.56 -3.22
N THR A 286 6.43 -19.06 -3.20
CA THR A 286 5.40 -18.58 -2.26
C THR A 286 5.41 -19.29 -0.91
N GLY A 287 5.65 -18.57 0.19
CA GLY A 287 5.29 -19.01 1.53
C GLY A 287 3.91 -18.52 1.97
N LYS A 288 3.43 -19.03 3.12
CA LYS A 288 2.11 -18.70 3.68
C LYS A 288 2.13 -17.52 4.66
N VAL A 289 3.30 -17.16 5.18
CA VAL A 289 3.42 -16.18 6.26
C VAL A 289 4.48 -15.16 5.88
N PHE A 290 4.05 -13.91 5.66
CA PHE A 290 4.94 -12.79 5.41
C PHE A 290 4.99 -11.91 6.65
N THR A 291 6.18 -11.44 7.00
CA THR A 291 6.39 -10.50 8.09
C THR A 291 7.00 -9.22 7.54
N ALA A 292 6.51 -8.08 8.00
CA ALA A 292 6.96 -6.77 7.54
C ALA A 292 7.22 -5.82 8.71
N ASP A 293 8.20 -4.96 8.53
CA ASP A 293 8.54 -3.89 9.46
C ASP A 293 9.29 -2.78 8.73
N GLU A 294 9.30 -1.59 9.33
CA GLU A 294 10.01 -0.43 8.82
C GLU A 294 11.05 0.05 9.82
N THR A 295 12.25 0.33 9.31
CA THR A 295 13.34 0.90 10.11
C THR A 295 13.70 2.29 9.58
N TYR A 296 14.15 3.17 10.47
CA TYR A 296 14.66 4.48 10.07
C TYR A 296 16.04 4.36 9.42
N ILE A 297 16.46 5.33 8.62
CA ILE A 297 17.84 5.62 8.20
C ILE A 297 18.03 7.15 8.21
N LYS A 298 19.24 7.65 7.94
CA LYS A 298 19.51 9.08 7.80
C LYS A 298 19.99 9.39 6.39
N ILE A 299 19.40 10.41 5.78
CA ILE A 299 19.85 11.03 4.54
C ILE A 299 20.13 12.50 4.86
N ARG A 300 21.39 12.95 4.76
CA ARG A 300 21.84 14.29 5.19
C ARG A 300 21.34 14.69 6.59
N GLY A 301 21.39 13.73 7.52
CA GLY A 301 20.91 13.92 8.90
C GLY A 301 19.39 13.86 9.07
N VAL A 302 18.60 13.91 7.99
CA VAL A 302 17.14 13.82 8.03
C VAL A 302 16.70 12.35 8.09
N LYS A 303 15.69 12.06 8.93
CA LYS A 303 15.12 10.71 9.06
C LYS A 303 14.41 10.31 7.76
N ALA A 304 14.86 9.19 7.19
CA ALA A 304 14.21 8.46 6.12
C ALA A 304 13.89 7.03 6.61
N TYR A 305 13.25 6.21 5.79
CA TYR A 305 12.72 4.90 6.17
C TYR A 305 13.10 3.83 5.15
N ILE A 306 13.25 2.60 5.63
CA ILE A 306 13.34 1.39 4.82
C ILE A 306 12.21 0.48 5.26
N TRP A 307 11.46 0.00 4.28
CA TRP A 307 10.44 -1.02 4.44
C TRP A 307 11.04 -2.36 4.08
N PHE A 308 10.85 -3.37 4.91
CA PHE A 308 11.22 -4.75 4.60
C PHE A 308 10.00 -5.66 4.71
N ILE A 309 9.91 -6.60 3.78
CA ILE A 309 8.96 -7.71 3.78
C ILE A 309 9.76 -8.98 3.59
N MET A 310 9.59 -9.92 4.51
CA MET A 310 10.29 -11.20 4.56
C MET A 310 9.28 -12.35 4.50
N ASP A 311 9.61 -13.39 3.74
CA ASP A 311 8.96 -14.69 3.88
C ASP A 311 9.45 -15.36 5.18
N ALA A 312 8.55 -15.63 6.12
CA ALA A 312 8.94 -16.12 7.44
C ALA A 312 9.57 -17.53 7.43
N ALA A 313 9.15 -18.38 6.48
CA ALA A 313 9.65 -19.75 6.38
C ALA A 313 11.05 -19.78 5.76
N LYS A 314 11.23 -19.05 4.66
CA LYS A 314 12.50 -19.02 3.90
C LYS A 314 13.50 -18.02 4.48
N ARG A 315 13.01 -17.04 5.24
CA ARG A 315 13.74 -15.86 5.73
C ARG A 315 14.29 -14.96 4.63
N SER A 316 13.91 -15.19 3.37
CA SER A 316 14.30 -14.36 2.24
C SER A 316 13.60 -13.01 2.31
N ILE A 317 14.33 -11.94 2.01
CA ILE A 317 13.75 -10.61 1.81
C ILE A 317 13.08 -10.63 0.44
N ILE A 318 11.77 -10.50 0.39
CA ILE A 318 10.97 -10.61 -0.83
C ILE A 318 10.42 -9.26 -1.29
N GLY A 319 10.41 -8.27 -0.41
CA GLY A 319 10.04 -6.90 -0.74
C GLY A 319 10.82 -5.90 0.09
N TYR A 320 11.26 -4.81 -0.55
CA TYR A 320 11.95 -3.74 0.16
C TYR A 320 11.77 -2.39 -0.56
N GLN A 321 11.81 -1.30 0.20
CA GLN A 321 11.71 0.05 -0.37
C GLN A 321 12.35 1.11 0.54
N VAL A 322 13.17 2.00 -0.01
CA VAL A 322 13.60 3.23 0.68
C VAL A 322 12.59 4.34 0.45
N SER A 323 12.32 5.15 1.48
CA SER A 323 11.45 6.32 1.36
C SER A 323 11.87 7.49 2.25
N ASP A 324 11.59 8.70 1.76
CA ASP A 324 11.73 9.96 2.50
C ASP A 324 10.67 10.14 3.60
N ASN A 325 9.60 9.33 3.58
CA ASN A 325 8.48 9.41 4.50
C ASN A 325 7.96 8.01 4.88
N ARG A 326 7.30 7.90 6.04
CA ARG A 326 6.65 6.66 6.52
C ARG A 326 5.23 6.51 5.93
N GLY A 327 5.04 6.81 4.65
CA GLY A 327 3.72 6.84 4.01
C GLY A 327 3.26 5.48 3.47
N VAL A 328 2.00 5.44 3.02
CA VAL A 328 1.39 4.23 2.43
C VAL A 328 1.98 3.86 1.06
N GLY A 329 2.43 4.85 0.27
CA GLY A 329 2.95 4.59 -1.08
C GLY A 329 4.15 3.64 -1.08
N PRO A 330 5.23 3.95 -0.34
CA PRO A 330 6.37 3.05 -0.18
C PRO A 330 6.00 1.65 0.33
N CYS A 331 5.04 1.56 1.26
CA CYS A 331 4.52 0.28 1.75
C CYS A 331 3.86 -0.54 0.62
N ILE A 332 3.03 0.09 -0.21
CA ILE A 332 2.41 -0.55 -1.38
C ILE A 332 3.49 -1.02 -2.35
N LEU A 333 4.52 -0.21 -2.64
CA LEU A 333 5.60 -0.60 -3.55
C LEU A 333 6.39 -1.81 -3.03
N ALA A 334 6.73 -1.84 -1.73
CA ALA A 334 7.38 -3.00 -1.11
C ALA A 334 6.49 -4.27 -1.19
N MET A 335 5.18 -4.14 -0.92
CA MET A 335 4.23 -5.24 -1.08
C MET A 335 4.10 -5.70 -2.53
N ARG A 336 4.10 -4.77 -3.51
CA ARG A 336 4.02 -5.12 -4.93
C ARG A 336 5.22 -5.93 -5.37
N MET A 337 6.40 -5.62 -4.82
CA MET A 337 7.60 -6.41 -5.02
C MET A 337 7.44 -7.82 -4.42
N ALA A 338 7.01 -7.93 -3.16
CA ALA A 338 6.80 -9.21 -2.48
C ALA A 338 5.76 -10.12 -3.15
N PHE A 339 4.73 -9.52 -3.77
CA PHE A 339 3.63 -10.24 -4.41
C PHE A 339 3.80 -10.43 -5.92
N ARG A 340 4.91 -9.95 -6.52
CA ARG A 340 5.10 -9.89 -7.97
C ARG A 340 4.84 -11.20 -8.70
N HIS A 341 5.30 -12.32 -8.15
CA HIS A 341 5.18 -13.64 -8.77
C HIS A 341 3.89 -14.40 -8.38
N LEU A 342 3.02 -13.79 -7.58
CA LEU A 342 1.78 -14.42 -7.13
C LEU A 342 0.63 -14.10 -8.08
N LYS A 343 -0.07 -15.14 -8.55
CA LYS A 343 -1.36 -14.98 -9.26
C LYS A 343 -2.55 -14.90 -8.30
N LYS A 344 -2.42 -15.56 -7.15
CA LYS A 344 -3.36 -15.56 -6.02
C LYS A 344 -2.58 -15.79 -4.74
N LEU A 345 -3.12 -15.32 -3.61
CA LEU A 345 -2.57 -15.65 -2.31
C LEU A 345 -2.74 -17.15 -2.00
N PRO A 346 -1.80 -17.76 -1.25
CA PRO A 346 -1.95 -19.13 -0.80
C PRO A 346 -3.06 -19.26 0.24
N GLU A 347 -3.59 -20.47 0.41
CA GLU A 347 -4.56 -20.75 1.47
C GLU A 347 -3.94 -20.54 2.85
N ASN A 348 -4.72 -19.92 3.75
CA ASN A 348 -4.30 -19.52 5.10
C ASN A 348 -3.09 -18.57 5.09
N PHE A 349 -3.07 -17.62 4.15
CA PHE A 349 -2.06 -16.57 4.09
C PHE A 349 -2.17 -15.61 5.28
N HIS A 350 -1.03 -15.29 5.90
CA HIS A 350 -0.93 -14.32 6.99
C HIS A 350 0.09 -13.25 6.64
N PHE A 351 -0.32 -11.98 6.76
CA PHE A 351 0.58 -10.84 6.67
C PHE A 351 0.72 -10.20 8.05
N ILE A 352 1.91 -10.31 8.64
CA ILE A 352 2.19 -9.91 10.02
C ILE A 352 3.00 -8.62 10.01
N ALA A 353 2.54 -7.59 10.71
CA ALA A 353 3.23 -6.31 10.79
C ALA A 353 2.92 -5.59 12.11
N ASP A 354 3.62 -4.47 12.36
CA ASP A 354 3.26 -3.58 13.46
C ASP A 354 1.89 -2.92 13.22
N GLY A 355 1.30 -2.33 14.26
CA GLY A 355 0.01 -1.62 14.23
C GLY A 355 0.01 -0.31 13.40
N TYR A 356 0.86 -0.19 12.38
CA TYR A 356 1.01 1.00 11.57
C TYR A 356 -0.04 1.07 10.46
N SER A 357 -0.66 2.24 10.29
CA SER A 357 -1.81 2.42 9.40
C SER A 357 -1.52 2.23 7.91
N ALA A 358 -0.25 2.20 7.50
CA ALA A 358 0.11 1.97 6.11
C ALA A 358 -0.25 0.55 5.65
N TYR A 359 -0.05 -0.47 6.51
CA TYR A 359 -0.26 -1.87 6.12
C TYR A 359 -1.73 -2.17 5.75
N PRO A 360 -2.73 -1.79 6.57
CA PRO A 360 -4.14 -2.04 6.20
C PRO A 360 -4.57 -1.26 4.96
N LEU A 361 -4.06 -0.04 4.77
CA LEU A 361 -4.35 0.75 3.56
C LEU A 361 -3.72 0.13 2.31
N ALA A 362 -2.52 -0.43 2.43
CA ALA A 362 -1.88 -1.14 1.34
C ALA A 362 -2.66 -2.41 0.98
N ALA A 363 -3.04 -3.23 1.97
CA ALA A 363 -3.91 -4.41 1.75
C ALA A 363 -5.22 -4.04 1.03
N GLN A 364 -5.85 -2.92 1.39
CA GLN A 364 -7.04 -2.42 0.69
C GLN A 364 -6.78 -2.11 -0.78
N GLN A 365 -5.62 -1.54 -1.13
CA GLN A 365 -5.27 -1.25 -2.52
C GLN A 365 -5.09 -2.55 -3.31
N PHE A 366 -4.50 -3.60 -2.74
CA PHE A 366 -4.42 -4.92 -3.37
C PHE A 366 -5.78 -5.58 -3.58
N PHE A 367 -6.66 -5.52 -2.57
CA PHE A 367 -8.02 -6.03 -2.70
C PHE A 367 -8.82 -5.29 -3.78
N ARG A 368 -8.66 -3.96 -3.89
CA ARG A 368 -9.29 -3.17 -4.95
C ARG A 368 -8.81 -3.60 -6.34
N GLU A 369 -7.51 -3.84 -6.48
CA GLU A 369 -6.90 -4.16 -7.78
C GLU A 369 -7.18 -5.60 -8.23
N PHE A 370 -7.11 -6.57 -7.32
CA PHE A 370 -7.14 -7.99 -7.66
C PHE A 370 -8.33 -8.76 -7.08
N GLY A 371 -9.23 -8.10 -6.36
CA GLY A 371 -10.41 -8.70 -5.75
C GLY A 371 -10.06 -9.79 -4.73
N ASP A 372 -10.89 -10.84 -4.69
CA ASP A 372 -10.77 -11.94 -3.72
C ASP A 372 -9.45 -12.72 -3.81
N LYS A 373 -8.75 -12.66 -4.96
CA LYS A 373 -7.43 -13.31 -5.12
C LYS A 373 -6.36 -12.73 -4.20
N PHE A 374 -6.53 -11.48 -3.77
CA PHE A 374 -5.65 -10.77 -2.84
C PHE A 374 -6.43 -10.16 -1.68
N LYS A 375 -7.42 -10.89 -1.17
CA LYS A 375 -8.10 -10.55 0.08
C LYS A 375 -7.30 -11.13 1.26
N PHE A 376 -6.72 -10.24 2.06
CA PHE A 376 -6.02 -10.61 3.29
C PHE A 376 -6.12 -9.49 4.32
N ASP A 377 -6.04 -9.89 5.59
CA ASP A 377 -5.98 -8.97 6.71
C ASP A 377 -4.55 -8.85 7.25
N ILE A 378 -4.28 -7.73 7.92
CA ILE A 378 -2.99 -7.52 8.59
C ILE A 378 -3.10 -8.01 10.02
N THR A 379 -2.35 -9.06 10.35
CA THR A 379 -2.17 -9.52 11.73
C THR A 379 -1.23 -8.54 12.45
N GLN A 380 -1.80 -7.67 13.28
CA GLN A 380 -1.05 -6.64 13.99
C GLN A 380 -0.42 -7.20 15.26
N VAL A 381 0.88 -6.95 15.46
CA VAL A 381 1.61 -7.30 16.69
C VAL A 381 2.06 -6.02 17.39
N ILE A 382 1.24 -5.56 18.32
CA ILE A 382 1.39 -4.24 18.97
C ILE A 382 2.27 -4.37 20.22
N GLY A 383 3.10 -3.34 20.46
CA GLY A 383 3.85 -3.19 21.71
C GLY A 383 5.04 -4.16 21.90
N LEU A 384 5.64 -4.07 23.08
CA LEU A 384 6.76 -4.88 23.57
C LEU A 384 6.34 -5.93 24.60
N THR A 385 5.11 -5.88 25.09
CA THR A 385 4.52 -6.74 26.12
C THR A 385 3.48 -7.66 25.48
N ASN A 386 3.36 -8.90 25.97
CA ASN A 386 2.40 -9.89 25.45
C ASN A 386 1.01 -9.64 26.06
N ASP A 387 0.49 -8.43 25.89
CA ASP A 387 -0.74 -8.02 26.58
C ASP A 387 -1.99 -8.70 25.96
N ASP A 388 -1.89 -9.12 24.69
CA ASP A 388 -2.91 -9.87 23.96
C ASP A 388 -2.39 -11.20 23.36
N GLU A 389 -3.27 -12.20 23.22
CA GLU A 389 -2.89 -13.56 22.78
C GLU A 389 -2.47 -13.63 21.31
N VAL A 390 -3.00 -12.75 20.44
CA VAL A 390 -2.61 -12.67 19.03
C VAL A 390 -1.15 -12.21 18.95
N SER A 391 -0.80 -11.14 19.66
CA SER A 391 0.58 -10.71 19.80
C SER A 391 1.46 -11.82 20.35
N ARG A 392 1.01 -12.60 21.36
CA ARG A 392 1.80 -13.74 21.88
C ARG A 392 2.09 -14.80 20.81
N VAL A 393 1.09 -15.18 20.01
CA VAL A 393 1.22 -16.21 18.96
C VAL A 393 2.14 -15.74 17.82
N PHE A 394 1.98 -14.49 17.38
CA PHE A 394 2.67 -13.99 16.18
C PHE A 394 3.97 -13.21 16.49
N ARG A 395 4.32 -13.00 17.76
CA ARG A 395 5.57 -12.34 18.18
C ARG A 395 6.86 -12.94 17.61
N PRO A 396 7.02 -14.27 17.45
CA PRO A 396 8.23 -14.82 16.85
C PRO A 396 8.54 -14.23 15.47
N TYR A 397 7.50 -13.92 14.68
CA TYR A 397 7.65 -13.30 13.36
C TYR A 397 8.13 -11.85 13.45
N LYS A 398 7.60 -11.07 14.39
CA LYS A 398 8.09 -9.72 14.69
C LYS A 398 9.57 -9.73 15.09
N GLN A 399 9.97 -10.66 15.95
CA GLN A 399 11.37 -10.80 16.35
C GLN A 399 12.30 -11.20 15.18
N MET A 400 11.78 -11.94 14.19
CA MET A 400 12.53 -12.27 12.96
C MET A 400 12.83 -11.01 12.15
N ILE A 401 11.82 -10.19 11.86
CA ILE A 401 12.01 -8.96 11.07
C ILE A 401 12.80 -7.89 11.85
N GLU A 402 12.64 -7.79 13.17
CA GLU A 402 13.49 -6.92 14.01
C GLU A 402 14.96 -7.36 14.00
N ARG A 403 15.22 -8.68 13.94
CA ARG A 403 16.58 -9.20 13.76
C ARG A 403 17.13 -8.84 12.37
N LEU A 404 16.32 -8.91 11.32
CA LEU A 404 16.70 -8.43 9.98
C LEU A 404 17.10 -6.95 10.06
N ASN A 405 16.24 -6.11 10.64
CA ASN A 405 16.48 -4.67 10.80
C ASN A 405 17.78 -4.39 11.55
N ARG A 406 18.03 -5.08 12.66
CA ARG A 406 19.31 -4.98 13.40
C ARG A 406 20.50 -5.39 12.54
N THR A 407 20.37 -6.44 11.73
CA THR A 407 21.46 -6.92 10.86
C THR A 407 21.80 -5.87 9.79
N TYR A 408 20.79 -5.28 9.14
CA TYR A 408 21.01 -4.16 8.21
C TYR A 408 21.63 -2.95 8.93
N LYS A 409 21.16 -2.65 10.15
CA LYS A 409 21.69 -1.53 10.93
C LYS A 409 23.17 -1.67 11.27
N VAL A 410 23.69 -2.88 11.42
CA VAL A 410 25.11 -3.11 11.64
C VAL A 410 25.93 -2.71 10.41
N SER A 411 25.49 -3.04 9.18
CA SER A 411 26.19 -2.63 7.96
C SER A 411 26.02 -1.13 7.67
N TYR A 412 24.90 -0.54 8.06
CA TYR A 412 24.61 0.89 7.86
C TYR A 412 25.36 1.81 8.85
N ARG A 413 25.52 1.44 10.13
CA ARG A 413 26.10 2.33 11.16
C ARG A 413 27.44 2.97 10.77
N PRO A 414 28.41 2.25 10.18
CA PRO A 414 29.69 2.83 9.75
C PRO A 414 29.59 3.95 8.71
N THR A 415 28.47 4.06 7.97
CA THR A 415 28.29 5.09 6.94
C THR A 415 27.94 6.46 7.53
N ASN A 416 27.45 6.50 8.78
CA ASN A 416 26.88 7.70 9.42
C ASN A 416 25.70 8.34 8.67
N GLY A 417 25.11 7.64 7.70
CA GLY A 417 24.04 8.13 6.85
C GLY A 417 24.45 8.26 5.39
N PHE A 418 23.46 8.55 4.55
CA PHE A 418 23.64 8.72 3.11
C PHE A 418 23.59 10.20 2.71
N ASP A 419 24.23 10.54 1.61
CA ASP A 419 24.12 11.87 1.02
C ASP A 419 22.80 12.08 0.27
N ASN A 420 22.24 11.04 -0.34
CA ASN A 420 21.00 11.10 -1.11
C ASN A 420 20.25 9.76 -1.11
N ILE A 421 18.99 9.79 -1.56
CA ILE A 421 18.11 8.62 -1.58
C ILE A 421 18.58 7.54 -2.57
N ASP A 422 19.20 7.95 -3.68
CA ASP A 422 19.74 7.02 -4.67
C ASP A 422 20.89 6.19 -4.05
N GLY A 423 21.81 6.84 -3.32
CA GLY A 423 22.87 6.16 -2.57
C GLY A 423 22.32 5.14 -1.58
N ALA A 424 21.25 5.49 -0.86
CA ALA A 424 20.56 4.57 0.05
C ALA A 424 19.91 3.39 -0.69
N ASN A 425 19.31 3.64 -1.86
CA ASN A 425 18.73 2.58 -2.70
C ASN A 425 19.78 1.61 -3.23
N TYR A 426 20.93 2.11 -3.69
CA TYR A 426 22.01 1.27 -4.20
C TYR A 426 22.63 0.40 -3.10
N ASP A 427 22.91 0.98 -1.92
CA ASP A 427 23.38 0.25 -0.74
C ASP A 427 22.40 -0.85 -0.35
N LEU A 428 21.11 -0.51 -0.23
CA LEU A 428 20.08 -1.47 0.15
C LEU A 428 19.94 -2.60 -0.86
N ALA A 429 19.96 -2.31 -2.17
CA ALA A 429 19.87 -3.33 -3.21
C ALA A 429 21.04 -4.33 -3.16
N LEU A 430 22.27 -3.84 -2.98
CA LEU A 430 23.44 -4.71 -2.80
C LEU A 430 23.35 -5.51 -1.50
N TRP A 431 22.91 -4.89 -0.41
CA TRP A 431 22.77 -5.59 0.86
C TRP A 431 21.72 -6.68 0.81
N VAL A 432 20.58 -6.45 0.14
CA VAL A 432 19.54 -7.47 -0.07
C VAL A 432 20.08 -8.60 -0.94
N ALA A 433 20.81 -8.29 -2.02
CA ALA A 433 21.44 -9.31 -2.86
C ALA A 433 22.42 -10.18 -2.05
N TYR A 434 23.27 -9.54 -1.25
CA TYR A 434 24.18 -10.24 -0.34
C TYR A 434 23.40 -11.10 0.67
N TYR A 435 22.38 -10.54 1.33
CA TYR A 435 21.59 -11.24 2.34
C TYR A 435 20.90 -12.48 1.78
N ASN A 436 20.27 -12.37 0.60
CA ASN A 436 19.47 -13.43 0.00
C ASN A 436 20.30 -14.52 -0.67
N PHE A 437 21.41 -14.17 -1.34
CA PHE A 437 22.11 -15.08 -2.25
C PHE A 437 23.54 -15.44 -1.83
N LEU A 438 24.21 -14.62 -1.01
CA LEU A 438 25.64 -14.80 -0.71
C LEU A 438 25.92 -15.07 0.77
N ARG A 439 25.12 -14.52 1.67
CA ARG A 439 25.33 -14.60 3.12
C ARG A 439 24.94 -15.99 3.64
N PRO A 440 25.82 -16.68 4.37
CA PRO A 440 25.45 -17.87 5.14
C PRO A 440 24.52 -17.54 6.30
N HIS A 441 23.48 -18.35 6.51
CA HIS A 441 22.54 -18.18 7.62
C HIS A 441 22.52 -19.40 8.53
N LYS A 442 22.65 -19.17 9.84
CA LYS A 442 22.60 -20.24 10.86
C LYS A 442 21.33 -21.10 10.74
N HIS A 443 20.20 -20.49 10.40
CA HIS A 443 18.94 -21.21 10.23
C HIS A 443 18.92 -22.18 9.05
N ALA A 444 19.65 -21.86 7.98
CA ALA A 444 19.79 -22.71 6.80
C ALA A 444 21.00 -23.66 6.91
N GLY A 445 21.43 -24.00 8.13
CA GLY A 445 22.62 -24.83 8.34
C GLY A 445 23.91 -24.19 7.81
N CYS A 446 24.06 -22.88 7.98
CA CYS A 446 25.18 -22.08 7.45
C CYS A 446 25.30 -22.11 5.92
N LYS A 447 24.17 -22.31 5.23
CA LYS A 447 24.06 -22.14 3.76
C LYS A 447 23.39 -20.80 3.44
N VAL A 448 23.46 -20.40 2.17
CA VAL A 448 22.71 -19.26 1.63
C VAL A 448 21.21 -19.57 1.59
N LEU A 449 20.35 -18.54 1.60
CA LEU A 449 18.90 -18.75 1.62
C LEU A 449 18.36 -19.23 0.28
N ASN A 450 18.83 -18.60 -0.80
CA ASN A 450 18.36 -18.87 -2.16
C ASN A 450 19.53 -19.39 -2.99
N LYS A 451 19.41 -20.63 -3.45
CA LYS A 451 20.42 -21.26 -4.29
C LYS A 451 20.21 -20.85 -5.74
N VAL A 452 21.32 -20.51 -6.38
CA VAL A 452 21.39 -20.23 -7.82
C VAL A 452 22.53 -21.06 -8.34
N GLU A 453 22.24 -22.02 -9.22
CA GLU A 453 23.19 -23.02 -9.71
C GLU A 453 24.50 -22.40 -10.19
N MET A 454 24.40 -21.32 -10.97
CA MET A 454 25.57 -20.59 -11.48
C MET A 454 26.49 -20.07 -10.37
N LEU A 455 25.95 -19.67 -9.21
CA LEU A 455 26.75 -19.17 -8.08
C LEU A 455 27.45 -20.28 -7.29
N GLU A 456 27.00 -21.54 -7.40
CA GLU A 456 27.62 -22.67 -6.70
C GLU A 456 29.00 -23.01 -7.30
N GLY A 457 29.21 -22.75 -8.59
CA GLY A 457 30.50 -22.94 -9.27
C GLY A 457 31.58 -21.90 -8.95
N ALA A 458 31.24 -20.81 -8.25
CA ALA A 458 32.22 -19.79 -7.87
C ALA A 458 32.84 -20.08 -6.49
N GLU A 459 34.16 -20.22 -6.48
CA GLU A 459 34.94 -20.55 -5.28
C GLU A 459 34.95 -19.42 -4.23
N ASN A 460 34.99 -18.16 -4.68
CA ASN A 460 35.17 -17.01 -3.80
C ASN A 460 34.09 -15.91 -3.99
N MET A 461 34.02 -14.97 -3.04
CA MET A 461 33.03 -13.88 -3.05
C MET A 461 33.18 -12.93 -4.25
N PRO A 462 34.39 -12.54 -4.69
CA PRO A 462 34.54 -11.78 -5.92
C PRO A 462 33.90 -12.46 -7.13
N GLY A 463 34.16 -13.75 -7.35
CA GLY A 463 33.54 -14.52 -8.43
C GLY A 463 32.01 -14.54 -8.33
N LYS A 464 31.47 -14.75 -7.12
CA LYS A 464 30.01 -14.72 -6.90
C LYS A 464 29.39 -13.35 -7.22
N TRP A 465 30.06 -12.25 -6.91
CA TRP A 465 29.60 -10.92 -7.30
C TRP A 465 29.60 -10.71 -8.81
N GLN A 466 30.63 -11.16 -9.52
CA GLN A 466 30.68 -11.09 -10.98
C GLN A 466 29.51 -11.84 -11.62
N LEU A 467 29.23 -13.05 -11.13
CA LEU A 467 28.11 -13.85 -11.62
C LEU A 467 26.74 -13.22 -11.31
N LEU A 468 26.57 -12.61 -10.12
CA LEU A 468 25.34 -11.84 -9.84
C LEU A 468 25.17 -10.64 -10.79
N ILE A 469 26.26 -9.92 -11.11
CA ILE A 469 26.20 -8.83 -12.09
C ILE A 469 25.77 -9.37 -13.46
N PHE A 470 26.35 -10.50 -13.88
CA PHE A 470 26.01 -11.16 -15.13
C PHE A 470 24.54 -11.60 -15.20
N LEU A 471 24.03 -12.27 -14.16
CA LEU A 471 22.61 -12.63 -14.05
C LEU A 471 21.69 -11.40 -14.08
N GLY A 472 22.15 -10.32 -13.45
CA GLY A 472 21.54 -8.99 -13.55
C GLY A 472 21.41 -8.49 -14.99
N GLN A 473 22.51 -8.52 -15.75
CA GLN A 473 22.54 -8.11 -17.16
C GLN A 473 21.61 -8.98 -18.02
N GLN A 474 21.62 -10.31 -17.83
CA GLN A 474 20.70 -11.21 -18.52
C GLN A 474 19.23 -10.89 -18.22
N THR A 475 18.93 -10.58 -16.96
CA THR A 475 17.57 -10.19 -16.56
C THR A 475 17.14 -8.88 -17.22
N ILE A 476 18.03 -7.88 -17.28
CA ILE A 476 17.76 -6.62 -17.98
C ILE A 476 17.46 -6.87 -19.46
N LEU A 477 18.27 -7.69 -20.14
CA LEU A 477 18.08 -8.02 -21.55
C LEU A 477 16.71 -8.71 -21.78
N ASN A 478 16.34 -9.65 -20.91
CA ASN A 478 15.06 -10.34 -20.99
C ASN A 478 13.88 -9.37 -20.80
N LEU A 479 13.96 -8.44 -19.86
CA LEU A 479 12.92 -7.41 -19.64
C LEU A 479 12.79 -6.46 -20.83
N GLN A 480 13.91 -6.07 -21.47
CA GLN A 480 13.90 -5.22 -22.66
C GLN A 480 13.25 -5.92 -23.86
N ASN A 481 13.55 -7.21 -24.05
CA ASN A 481 12.94 -8.02 -25.09
C ASN A 481 11.43 -8.20 -24.88
N GLN A 482 10.99 -8.41 -23.63
CA GLN A 482 9.58 -8.51 -23.27
C GLN A 482 8.80 -7.20 -23.44
N ALA A 483 9.44 -6.05 -23.27
CA ALA A 483 8.80 -4.74 -23.46
C ALA A 483 8.71 -4.32 -24.94
N SER A 484 9.53 -4.94 -25.79
CA SER A 484 9.59 -4.66 -27.24
C SER A 484 8.77 -5.65 -28.09
N ALA A 485 8.32 -6.74 -27.47
CA ALA A 485 7.39 -7.74 -28.01
C ALA A 485 5.96 -7.38 -27.58
#